data_AF-A0A5K1B1Y3-F1
#
_entry.id   AF-A0A5K1B1Y3-F1
#
_cell.length_a   1.000
_cell.length_b   1.000
_cell.length_c   1.000
_cell.angle_alpha   90.00
_cell.angle_beta   90.00
_cell.angle_gamma   90.00
#
_symmetry.space_group_name_H-M   'P 1'
#
loop_
_entity.id
_entity.type
_entity.pdbx_description
1 polymer ?
#
loop_
_entity_poly.entity_id
_entity_poly.type
_entity_poly.pdbx_seq_one_letter_code
_entity_poly.pdbx_strand_id
1 'polypeptide(L)' 'GSFSSQDEQKRVVDPIVLCTCAQESLSIVMSITNKCLLPDPSGRPSIEDVLWNLQYAAQVQATADGDQRSEDASSI' A
#
# COMPACT_ATOMS: atom_id res chain seq x y z
N GLY A 1 -12.44 -10.08 -5.83
CA GLY A 1 -12.52 -8.81 -6.59
C GLY A 1 -11.34 -7.97 -6.20
N SER A 2 -10.66 -7.35 -7.17
CA SER A 2 -9.62 -6.35 -6.88
C SER A 2 -10.32 -5.01 -6.64
N PHE A 3 -9.88 -4.24 -5.65
CA PHE A 3 -10.28 -2.82 -5.54
C PHE A 3 -9.55 -2.08 -6.65
N SER A 4 -10.27 -1.79 -7.74
CA SER A 4 -9.63 -1.35 -9.00
C SER A 4 -9.72 0.16 -9.22
N SER A 5 -10.47 0.89 -8.38
CA SER A 5 -10.57 2.36 -8.44
C SER A 5 -10.25 3.02 -7.10
N GLN A 6 -9.56 4.16 -7.15
CA GLN A 6 -9.35 5.04 -6.00
C GLN A 6 -10.66 5.37 -5.27
N ASP A 7 -11.79 5.46 -5.98
CA ASP A 7 -13.07 5.79 -5.36
C ASP A 7 -13.72 4.61 -4.62
N GLU A 8 -13.40 3.37 -5.02
CA GLU A 8 -13.79 2.20 -4.24
C GLU A 8 -12.93 2.10 -2.99
N GLN A 9 -11.64 2.37 -3.13
CA GLN A 9 -10.69 2.41 -2.03
C GLN A 9 -11.08 3.45 -0.95
N LYS A 10 -11.50 4.65 -1.37
CA LYS A 10 -11.99 5.73 -0.48
C LYS A 10 -13.19 5.35 0.38
N ARG A 11 -13.96 4.32 0.01
CA ARG A 11 -15.16 3.91 0.74
C ARG A 11 -14.88 2.86 1.81
N VAL A 12 -13.73 2.18 1.74
CA VAL A 12 -13.41 1.02 2.61
C VAL A 12 -12.10 1.20 3.38
N VAL A 13 -11.17 2.00 2.87
CA VAL A 13 -9.91 2.31 3.55
C VAL A 13 -10.12 3.50 4.47
N ASP A 14 -9.53 3.42 5.67
CA ASP A 14 -9.55 4.52 6.63
C ASP A 14 -9.05 5.83 5.98
N PRO A 15 -9.79 6.96 6.15
CA PRO A 15 -9.43 8.23 5.53
C PRO A 15 -8.04 8.74 5.89
N ILE A 16 -7.54 8.44 7.10
CA ILE A 16 -6.19 8.84 7.51
C ILE A 16 -5.17 8.08 6.67
N VAL A 17 -5.36 6.76 6.52
CA VAL A 17 -4.47 5.92 5.70
C VAL A 17 -4.42 6.38 4.25
N LEU A 18 -5.56 6.79 3.68
CA LEU A 18 -5.62 7.34 2.32
C LEU A 18 -4.89 8.67 2.14
N CYS A 19 -4.86 9.49 3.20
CA CYS A 19 -4.20 10.80 3.16
C CYS A 19 -2.71 10.72 3.50
N THR A 20 -2.28 9.73 4.29
CA THR A 20 -0.90 9.63 4.78
C THR A 20 -0.05 8.63 3.99
N CYS A 21 -0.65 7.72 3.23
CA CYS A 21 0.08 6.72 2.48
C CYS A 21 0.16 7.06 0.98
N ALA A 22 1.33 6.84 0.40
CA ALA A 22 1.54 6.86 -1.04
C ALA A 22 0.65 5.82 -1.72
N GLN A 23 0.06 6.19 -2.85
CA GLN A 23 -0.86 5.33 -3.60
C GLN A 23 -0.24 3.97 -3.96
N GLU A 24 1.05 3.96 -4.34
CA GLU A 24 1.79 2.74 -4.69
C GLU A 24 1.98 1.82 -3.48
N SER A 25 2.38 2.35 -2.32
CA SER A 25 2.50 1.59 -1.08
C SER A 25 1.16 0.94 -0.70
N LEU A 26 0.09 1.73 -0.77
CA LEU A 26 -1.24 1.30 -0.40
C LEU A 26 -1.80 0.24 -1.38
N SER A 27 -1.50 0.35 -2.67
CA SER A 27 -1.82 -0.66 -3.69
C SER A 27 -1.15 -2.01 -3.39
N ILE A 28 0.14 -2.00 -3.00
CA ILE A 28 0.87 -3.20 -2.62
C ILE A 28 0.21 -3.87 -1.41
N VAL A 29 -0.08 -3.11 -0.35
CA VAL A 29 -0.70 -3.62 0.88
C VAL A 29 -2.07 -4.23 0.59
N MET A 30 -2.94 -3.52 -0.14
CA MET A 30 -4.25 -4.07 -0.48
C MET A 30 -4.17 -5.32 -1.37
N SER A 31 -3.22 -5.35 -2.31
CA SER A 31 -3.01 -6.52 -3.17
C SER A 31 -2.61 -7.75 -2.36
N ILE A 32 -1.63 -7.62 -1.45
CA ILE A 32 -1.21 -8.74 -0.60
C ILE A 32 -2.32 -9.15 0.38
N THR A 33 -3.04 -8.19 0.99
CA THR A 33 -4.19 -8.49 1.87
C THR A 33 -5.28 -9.27 1.11
N ASN A 34 -5.62 -8.88 -0.11
CA ASN A 34 -6.60 -9.60 -0.93
C ASN A 34 -6.15 -11.03 -1.25
N LYS A 35 -4.86 -11.25 -1.54
CA LYS A 35 -4.31 -12.59 -1.77
C LYS A 35 -4.37 -13.47 -0.51
N CYS A 36 -4.10 -12.90 0.67
CA CYS A 36 -4.22 -13.62 1.95
C CYS A 36 -5.65 -14.07 2.26
N LEU A 37 -6.65 -13.33 1.78
CA LEU A 37 -8.07 -13.58 2.01
C LEU A 37 -8.72 -14.50 0.97
N LEU A 38 -7.93 -15.07 0.04
CA LEU A 38 -8.47 -15.97 -0.97
C LEU A 38 -9.15 -17.20 -0.32
N PRO A 39 -10.35 -17.58 -0.78
CA PRO A 39 -11.04 -18.78 -0.28
C PRO A 39 -10.22 -20.05 -0.51
N ASP A 40 -9.54 -20.13 -1.66
CA ASP A 40 -8.64 -21.21 -2.00
C ASP A 40 -7.28 -21.01 -1.30
N PRO A 41 -6.87 -21.92 -0.38
CA PRO A 41 -5.59 -21.83 0.30
C PRO A 41 -4.39 -21.92 -0.64
N SER A 42 -4.53 -22.58 -1.81
CA SER A 42 -3.41 -22.77 -2.74
C SER A 42 -2.97 -21.47 -3.43
N GLY A 43 -3.87 -20.48 -3.52
CA GLY A 43 -3.57 -19.14 -4.01
C GLY A 43 -3.04 -18.18 -2.94
N ARG A 44 -3.00 -18.59 -1.66
CA ARG A 44 -2.51 -17.74 -0.58
C ARG A 44 -0.97 -17.68 -0.59
N PRO A 45 -0.39 -16.50 -0.35
CA PRO A 45 1.05 -16.33 -0.33
C PRO A 45 1.69 -17.08 0.85
N SER A 46 2.97 -17.40 0.74
CA SER A 46 3.76 -17.82 1.90
C SER A 46 3.91 -16.66 2.89
N ILE A 47 4.23 -16.96 4.16
CA ILE A 47 4.50 -15.90 5.13
C ILE A 47 5.71 -15.05 4.74
N GLU A 48 6.70 -15.64 4.07
CA GLU A 48 7.88 -14.94 3.55
C GLU A 48 7.48 -13.92 2.47
N ASP A 49 6.61 -14.32 1.54
CA ASP A 49 6.07 -13.41 0.51
C ASP A 49 5.28 -12.26 1.14
N VAL A 50 4.48 -12.54 2.17
CA VAL A 50 3.73 -11.50 2.90
C VAL A 50 4.69 -10.51 3.53
N LEU A 51 5.68 -10.99 4.28
CA LEU A 51 6.68 -10.14 4.93
C LEU A 51 7.47 -9.32 3.91
N TRP A 52 7.83 -9.92 2.77
CA TRP A 52 8.52 -9.23 1.69
C TRP A 52 7.69 -8.08 1.11
N ASN A 53 6.41 -8.34 0.78
CA ASN A 53 5.53 -7.32 0.21
C ASN A 53 5.26 -6.18 1.19
N LEU A 54 5.12 -6.47 2.49
CA LEU A 54 4.93 -5.43 3.52
C LEU A 54 6.18 -4.57 3.70
N GLN A 55 7.37 -5.18 3.72
CA GLN A 55 8.64 -4.44 3.75
C GLN A 55 8.83 -3.57 2.51
N TYR A 56 8.48 -4.10 1.34
CA TYR A 56 8.53 -3.37 0.09
C TYR A 56 7.57 -2.17 0.09
N ALA A 57 6.33 -2.34 0.56
CA ALA A 57 5.39 -1.24 0.70
C ALA A 57 5.90 -0.15 1.66
N ALA A 58 6.52 -0.53 2.79
CA ALA A 58 7.13 0.41 3.73
C ALA A 58 8.32 1.17 3.11
N GLN A 59 9.14 0.49 2.30
CA GLN A 59 10.23 1.12 1.56
C GLN A 59 9.69 2.16 0.55
N VAL A 60 8.68 1.79 -0.23
CA VAL A 60 8.02 2.69 -1.20
C VAL A 60 7.45 3.93 -0.50
N GLN A 61 6.83 3.75 0.67
CA GLN A 61 6.35 4.88 1.48
C GLN A 61 7.50 5.79 1.93
N ALA A 62 8.57 5.21 2.48
CA ALA A 62 9.70 5.98 2.99
C ALA A 62 10.39 6.80 1.88
N THR A 63 10.45 6.28 0.66
CA THR A 63 10.94 7.03 -0.51
C THR A 63 10.02 8.21 -0.83
N ALA A 64 8.70 8.00 -0.88
CA ALA A 64 7.74 9.08 -1.14
C ALA A 64 7.79 10.20 -0.07
N ASP A 65 7.89 9.84 1.21
CA ASP A 65 7.98 10.82 2.31
C ASP A 65 9.31 11.60 2.28
N GLY A 66 10.39 10.96 1.84
CA GLY A 66 11.71 11.58 1.69
C GLY A 66 11.78 12.58 0.53
N ASP A 67 11.09 12.29 -0.57
CA ASP A 67 10.98 13.17 -1.72
C ASP A 67 10.19 14.44 -1.37
N GLN A 68 9.08 14.31 -0.63
CA GLN A 68 8.25 15.45 -0.21
C GLN A 68 9.04 16.48 0.63
N ARG A 69 9.93 15.99 1.51
CA ARG A 69 10.75 16.84 2.39
C ARG A 69 11.84 17.63 1.65
N SER A 70 12.20 17.21 0.43
CA SER A 70 13.16 17.92 -0.42
C SER A 70 12.51 19.04 -1.22
N GLU A 71 11.20 18.94 -1.51
CA GLU A 71 10.44 19.97 -2.25
C GLU A 71 10.06 21.16 -1.35
N ASP A 72 9.72 20.90 -0.08
CA ASP A 72 9.40 21.95 0.91
C ASP A 72 10.64 22.80 1.27
N ALA A 73 11.85 22.21 1.23
CA ALA A 73 13.10 22.91 1.54
C ALA A 73 13.63 23.78 0.38
N SER A 74 13.13 23.57 -0.84
CA SER A 74 13.53 24.35 -2.03
C SER A 74 12.62 25.56 -2.29
N SER A 75 11.55 25.71 -1.50
CA SER A 75 10.56 26.79 -1.65
C SER A 75 10.69 27.91 -0.60
N ILE A 76 11.82 27.99 0.13
CA ILE A 76 12.11 29.04 1.14
C ILE A 76 13.29 29.91 0.68
#